data_AF-A0A212R6M2-F1
#
_entry.id   AF-A0A212R6M2-F1
#
_cell.length_a   1.000
_cell.length_b   1.000
_cell.length_c   1.000
_cell.angle_alpha   90.00
_cell.angle_beta   90.00
_cell.angle_gamma   90.00
#
_symmetry.space_group_name_H-M   'P 1'
#
loop_
_entity.id
_entity.type
_entity.pdbx_description
1 polymer ?
#
loop_
_entity_poly.entity_id
_entity_poly.type
_entity_poly.pdbx_seq_one_letter_code
_entity_poly.pdbx_strand_id
1 'polypeptide(L)'
;MAWTVEDLRDLAELLRAHPEWREPLWALLASEEVRRMPERMEQGFRRAARLILALYRAQRRQARETDARLAEMAEAIHRLGETVRHLAETVHDLAEAQHRTEENLQRLAEAFVNHRQEFLAHQAQVNARLEELSTAVRNLTETVHHLTETVHHLSEIVGNLAQTQLGLAEAQRRAEENLQRLAEAFVAHRQEFLAHQAQVNAHLAELRMEVHALVEAQRRTEESLQRLAEAFAAHRQEFLEFRAETDRRFAELAEAQRRHYEEFAAYRAETDRRFAELAEAQRRHYEEFAAYRVETDRRFAELAEALRILTERVDRVEARLDQVEARLDRVEARLDRVERRQEDHSRDLGELKSMRLEALYRENPGLFRPLLRRAAVVPGARKMEILEEAEAAGRITEEEASRAAPLDALVEGFHRREDRRVVLAVEISWQGTTKDVARAAERAAIFARALGVEVIPVVAAKELTAPARRMARTRGVWWLQDGRAFAPPEIPEEGSESEEA
;
A
#
# COMPACT_ATOMS: atom_id res chain seq x y z
N MET A 1 66.67 -24.07 -42.34
CA MET A 1 68.03 -23.67 -41.92
C MET A 1 68.14 -24.03 -40.46
N ALA A 2 69.24 -24.66 -40.04
CA ALA A 2 69.48 -24.90 -38.62
C ALA A 2 69.93 -23.57 -38.01
N TRP A 3 69.23 -23.09 -36.98
CA TRP A 3 69.63 -21.94 -36.21
C TRP A 3 70.39 -22.43 -34.98
N THR A 4 71.55 -21.86 -34.73
CA THR A 4 72.32 -22.10 -33.50
C THR A 4 71.93 -21.01 -32.52
N VAL A 5 71.48 -21.40 -31.33
CA VAL A 5 71.22 -20.47 -30.23
C VAL A 5 72.34 -20.69 -29.23
N GLU A 6 73.24 -19.72 -29.06
CA GLU A 6 74.36 -19.86 -28.13
C GLU A 6 74.02 -19.34 -26.74
N ASP A 7 73.01 -18.46 -26.63
CA ASP A 7 72.59 -17.86 -25.38
C ASP A 7 71.17 -17.25 -25.35
N LEU A 8 70.73 -16.81 -24.17
CA LEU A 8 69.37 -16.27 -23.94
C LEU A 8 69.09 -14.94 -24.65
N ARG A 9 70.12 -14.13 -24.91
CA ARG A 9 70.06 -12.87 -25.66
C ARG A 9 69.94 -13.17 -27.16
N ASP A 10 70.68 -14.14 -27.68
CA ASP A 10 70.52 -14.72 -29.02
C ASP A 10 69.12 -15.30 -29.22
N LEU A 11 68.62 -16.06 -28.25
CA LEU A 11 67.25 -16.57 -28.23
C LEU A 11 66.23 -15.42 -28.24
N ALA A 12 66.44 -14.38 -27.43
CA ALA A 12 65.55 -13.22 -27.38
C ALA A 12 65.57 -12.39 -28.67
N GLU A 13 66.72 -12.29 -29.35
CA GLU A 13 66.85 -11.62 -30.65
C GLU A 13 66.20 -12.46 -31.77
N LEU A 14 66.40 -13.77 -31.79
CA LEU A 14 65.70 -14.69 -32.70
C LEU A 14 64.18 -14.66 -32.48
N LEU A 15 63.70 -14.66 -31.24
CA LEU A 15 62.29 -14.48 -30.92
C LEU A 15 61.77 -13.08 -31.27
N ARG A 16 62.62 -12.06 -31.39
CA ARG A 16 62.24 -10.73 -31.90
C ARG A 16 62.17 -10.69 -33.41
N ALA A 17 63.08 -11.35 -34.10
CA ALA A 17 63.08 -11.48 -35.55
C ALA A 17 61.96 -12.40 -36.05
N HIS A 18 61.59 -13.41 -35.25
CA HIS A 18 60.55 -14.40 -35.53
C HIS A 18 59.46 -14.39 -34.44
N PRO A 19 58.54 -13.41 -34.46
CA PRO A 19 57.45 -13.31 -33.50
C PRO A 19 56.59 -14.58 -33.44
N GLU A 20 56.50 -15.32 -34.55
CA GLU A 20 55.78 -16.57 -34.68
C GLU A 20 56.31 -17.70 -33.76
N TRP A 21 57.53 -17.60 -33.25
CA TRP A 21 58.13 -18.62 -32.36
C TRP A 21 57.87 -18.37 -30.88
N ARG A 22 57.42 -17.17 -30.50
CA ARG A 22 57.20 -16.81 -29.11
C ARG A 22 56.10 -17.62 -28.45
N GLU A 23 55.01 -17.86 -29.17
CA GLU A 23 53.85 -18.58 -28.65
C GLU A 23 54.13 -20.08 -28.43
N PRO A 24 54.76 -20.82 -29.38
CA PRO A 24 55.22 -22.20 -29.14
C PRO A 24 56.21 -22.33 -27.98
N LEU A 25 57.20 -21.42 -27.90
CA LEU A 25 58.20 -21.45 -26.83
C LEU A 25 57.57 -21.12 -25.46
N TRP A 26 56.66 -20.13 -25.43
CA TRP A 26 55.90 -19.80 -24.22
C TRP A 26 55.03 -20.98 -23.77
N ALA A 27 54.43 -21.73 -24.70
CA ALA A 27 53.62 -22.90 -24.37
C ALA A 27 54.43 -24.06 -23.75
N LEU A 28 55.71 -24.19 -24.11
CA LEU A 28 56.62 -25.19 -23.54
C LEU A 28 57.13 -24.77 -22.15
N LEU A 29 57.43 -23.49 -21.95
CA LEU A 29 58.04 -22.96 -20.71
C LEU A 29 57.01 -22.63 -19.62
N ALA A 30 55.79 -22.23 -19.99
CA ALA A 30 54.77 -21.87 -19.03
C ALA A 30 54.07 -23.12 -18.45
N SER A 31 53.94 -23.16 -17.13
CA SER A 31 53.12 -24.17 -16.46
C SER A 31 51.66 -24.08 -16.95
N GLU A 32 50.95 -25.20 -16.90
CA GLU A 32 49.55 -25.28 -17.34
C GLU A 32 48.66 -24.24 -16.64
N GLU A 33 49.00 -23.86 -15.40
CA GLU A 33 48.32 -22.82 -14.64
C GLU A 33 48.54 -21.40 -15.19
N VAL A 34 49.78 -21.06 -15.55
CA VAL A 34 50.14 -19.76 -16.14
C VAL A 34 49.54 -19.63 -17.54
N ARG A 35 49.47 -20.72 -18.31
CA ARG A 35 48.82 -20.74 -19.63
C ARG A 35 47.32 -20.46 -19.57
N ARG A 36 46.62 -21.00 -18.56
CA ARG A 36 45.17 -20.79 -18.38
C ARG A 36 44.82 -19.49 -17.67
N MET A 37 45.80 -18.79 -17.10
CA MET A 37 45.55 -17.58 -16.30
C MET A 37 44.90 -16.43 -17.09
N PRO A 38 45.32 -16.09 -18.32
CA PRO A 38 44.67 -15.06 -19.12
C PRO A 38 43.20 -15.38 -19.40
N GLU A 39 42.89 -16.62 -19.78
CA GLU A 39 41.51 -17.07 -20.03
C GLU A 39 40.67 -17.07 -18.74
N ARG A 40 41.23 -17.51 -17.61
CA ARG A 40 40.54 -17.46 -16.30
C ARG A 40 40.30 -16.02 -15.85
N MET A 41 41.25 -15.12 -16.05
CA MET A 41 41.09 -13.69 -15.76
C MET A 41 40.04 -13.07 -16.66
N GLU A 42 40.06 -13.33 -17.97
CA GLU A 42 39.06 -12.82 -18.91
C GLU A 42 37.66 -13.36 -18.61
N GLN A 43 37.53 -14.65 -18.28
CA GLN A 43 36.28 -15.23 -17.80
C GLN A 43 35.82 -14.59 -16.48
N GLY A 44 36.76 -14.31 -15.57
CA GLY A 44 36.53 -13.58 -14.33
C GLY A 44 36.00 -12.17 -14.58
N PHE A 45 36.64 -11.39 -15.44
CA PHE A 45 36.21 -10.05 -15.83
C PHE A 45 34.87 -10.07 -16.54
N ARG A 46 34.64 -10.99 -17.49
CA ARG A 46 33.34 -11.14 -18.16
C ARG A 46 32.23 -11.54 -17.19
N ARG A 47 32.55 -12.30 -16.14
CA ARG A 47 31.59 -12.67 -15.09
C ARG A 47 31.32 -11.48 -14.17
N ALA A 48 32.35 -10.75 -13.76
CA ALA A 48 32.23 -9.53 -12.96
C ALA A 48 31.42 -8.45 -13.69
N ALA A 49 31.72 -8.17 -14.96
CA ALA A 49 30.99 -7.21 -15.79
C ALA A 49 29.51 -7.59 -15.94
N ARG A 50 29.20 -8.89 -16.13
CA ARG A 50 27.82 -9.39 -16.17
C ARG A 50 27.10 -9.19 -14.84
N LEU A 51 27.76 -9.47 -13.71
CA LEU A 51 27.19 -9.27 -12.38
C LEU A 51 26.96 -7.80 -12.07
N ILE A 52 27.91 -6.92 -12.37
CA ILE A 52 27.78 -5.47 -12.20
C ILE A 52 26.62 -4.94 -13.04
N LEU A 53 26.51 -5.35 -14.30
CA LEU A 53 25.41 -4.92 -15.17
C LEU A 53 24.06 -5.48 -14.69
N ALA A 54 24.02 -6.71 -14.18
CA ALA A 54 22.82 -7.30 -13.60
C ALA A 54 22.38 -6.57 -12.33
N LEU A 55 23.33 -6.24 -11.44
CA LEU A 55 23.09 -5.45 -10.23
C LEU A 55 22.58 -4.05 -10.56
N TYR A 56 23.23 -3.35 -11.50
CA TYR A 56 22.79 -2.03 -11.96
C TYR A 56 21.36 -2.09 -12.54
N ARG A 57 21.06 -3.10 -13.35
CA ARG A 57 19.70 -3.29 -13.91
C ARG A 57 18.68 -3.63 -12.83
N ALA A 58 19.03 -4.47 -11.87
CA ALA A 58 18.16 -4.83 -10.75
C ALA A 58 17.85 -3.61 -9.88
N GLN A 59 18.87 -2.82 -9.53
CA GLN A 59 18.72 -1.58 -8.78
C GLN A 59 17.85 -0.56 -9.51
N ARG A 60 18.03 -0.41 -10.84
CA ARG A 60 17.21 0.49 -11.65
C ARG A 60 15.76 0.00 -11.80
N ARG A 61 15.53 -1.31 -11.82
CA ARG A 61 14.18 -1.90 -11.79
C ARG A 61 13.51 -1.63 -10.46
N GLN A 62 14.21 -1.87 -9.35
CA GLN A 62 13.70 -1.62 -8.01
C GLN A 62 13.36 -0.13 -7.82
N ALA A 63 14.21 0.79 -8.28
CA ALA A 63 13.92 2.23 -8.23
C ALA A 63 12.66 2.60 -9.04
N ARG A 64 12.46 1.99 -10.22
CA ARG A 64 11.24 2.20 -11.02
C ARG A 64 9.99 1.62 -10.36
N GLU A 65 10.11 0.45 -9.72
CA GLU A 65 9.00 -0.15 -8.97
C GLU A 65 8.63 0.69 -7.74
N THR A 66 9.61 1.25 -7.03
CA THR A 66 9.33 2.17 -5.92
C THR A 66 8.68 3.45 -6.42
N ASP A 67 9.14 4.03 -7.52
CA ASP A 67 8.53 5.23 -8.10
C ASP A 67 7.10 4.96 -8.59
N ALA A 68 6.86 3.80 -9.22
CA ALA A 68 5.53 3.39 -9.65
C ALA A 68 4.57 3.20 -8.47
N ARG A 69 5.01 2.54 -7.39
CA ARG A 69 4.22 2.38 -6.16
C ARG A 69 3.90 3.72 -5.49
N LEU A 70 4.86 4.65 -5.48
CA LEU A 70 4.63 6.00 -4.95
C LEU A 70 3.62 6.78 -5.80
N ALA A 71 3.68 6.64 -7.13
CA ALA A 71 2.71 7.25 -8.03
C ALA A 71 1.29 6.68 -7.83
N GLU A 72 1.15 5.36 -7.73
CA GLU A 72 -0.12 4.70 -7.42
C GLU A 72 -0.69 5.15 -6.07
N MET A 73 0.16 5.26 -5.04
CA MET A 73 -0.25 5.72 -3.72
C MET A 73 -0.69 7.20 -3.75
N ALA A 74 0.01 8.06 -4.50
CA ALA A 74 -0.37 9.45 -4.68
C ALA A 74 -1.72 9.59 -5.40
N GLU A 75 -1.97 8.78 -6.42
CA GLU A 75 -3.24 8.77 -7.15
C GLU A 75 -4.39 8.18 -6.31
N ALA A 76 -4.11 7.19 -5.47
CA ALA A 76 -5.09 6.67 -4.51
C ALA A 76 -5.45 7.73 -3.47
N ILE A 77 -4.47 8.46 -2.92
CA ILE A 77 -4.70 9.58 -1.99
C ILE A 77 -5.51 10.69 -2.68
N HIS A 78 -5.21 11.01 -3.94
CA HIS A 78 -5.96 12.01 -4.69
C HIS A 78 -7.43 11.62 -4.86
N ARG A 79 -7.70 10.39 -5.30
CA ARG A 79 -9.06 9.83 -5.41
C ARG A 79 -9.81 9.86 -4.09
N LEU A 80 -9.14 9.51 -2.99
CA LEU A 80 -9.72 9.56 -1.66
C LEU A 80 -10.09 11.00 -1.27
N GLY A 81 -9.22 11.96 -1.58
CA GLY A 81 -9.47 13.39 -1.41
C GLY A 81 -10.69 13.90 -2.20
N GLU A 82 -10.88 13.43 -3.44
CA GLU A 82 -12.06 13.74 -4.24
C GLU A 82 -13.33 13.14 -3.65
N THR A 83 -13.30 11.88 -3.20
CA THR A 83 -14.47 11.26 -2.54
C THR A 83 -14.87 11.97 -1.26
N VAL A 84 -13.89 12.44 -0.47
CA VAL A 84 -14.16 13.19 0.76
C VAL A 84 -14.80 14.55 0.42
N ARG A 85 -14.34 15.22 -0.64
CA ARG A 85 -14.93 16.47 -1.10
C ARG A 85 -16.38 16.29 -1.57
N HIS A 86 -16.63 15.26 -2.37
CA HIS A 86 -17.98 14.93 -2.81
C HIS A 86 -18.89 14.58 -1.62
N LEU A 87 -18.40 13.81 -0.65
CA LEU A 87 -19.16 13.50 0.56
C LEU A 87 -19.49 14.78 1.35
N ALA A 88 -18.54 15.70 1.49
CA ALA A 88 -18.76 16.99 2.14
C ALA A 88 -19.85 17.81 1.43
N GLU A 89 -19.85 17.84 0.09
CA GLU A 89 -20.91 18.48 -0.70
C GLU A 89 -22.27 17.80 -0.46
N THR A 90 -22.35 16.46 -0.46
CA THR A 90 -23.63 15.77 -0.21
C THR A 90 -24.17 16.00 1.20
N VAL A 91 -23.30 16.11 2.20
CA VAL A 91 -23.69 16.44 3.58
C VAL A 91 -24.22 17.87 3.65
N HIS A 92 -23.61 18.80 2.92
CA HIS A 92 -24.07 20.17 2.83
C HIS A 92 -25.46 20.26 2.17
N ASP A 93 -25.66 19.58 1.04
CA ASP A 93 -26.95 19.53 0.34
C ASP A 93 -28.05 18.89 1.22
N LEU A 94 -27.71 17.85 1.98
CA LEU A 94 -28.63 17.21 2.92
C LEU A 94 -28.99 18.14 4.07
N ALA A 95 -28.04 18.91 4.59
CA ALA A 95 -28.29 19.90 5.64
C ALA A 95 -29.21 21.03 5.13
N GLU A 96 -29.00 21.51 3.90
CA GLU A 96 -29.93 22.47 3.28
C GLU A 96 -31.34 21.87 3.09
N ALA A 97 -31.43 20.63 2.60
CA ALA A 97 -32.71 19.95 2.43
C ALA A 97 -33.45 19.79 3.77
N GLN A 98 -32.72 19.42 4.84
CA GLN A 98 -33.27 19.35 6.19
C GLN A 98 -33.80 20.71 6.64
N HIS A 99 -33.02 21.78 6.46
CA HIS A 99 -33.45 23.13 6.83
C HIS A 99 -34.74 23.54 6.10
N ARG A 100 -34.85 23.25 4.80
CA ARG A 100 -36.09 23.52 4.03
C ARG A 100 -37.28 22.69 4.54
N THR A 101 -37.05 21.44 4.94
CA THR A 101 -38.14 20.62 5.53
C THR A 101 -38.59 21.16 6.87
N GLU A 102 -37.67 21.64 7.71
CA GLU A 102 -38.01 22.27 9.00
C GLU A 102 -38.82 23.56 8.80
N GLU A 103 -38.41 24.42 7.86
CA GLU A 103 -39.18 25.62 7.51
C GLU A 103 -40.59 25.29 7.01
N ASN A 104 -40.73 24.26 6.17
CA ASN A 104 -42.04 23.84 5.66
C ASN A 104 -42.93 23.25 6.78
N LEU A 105 -42.36 22.49 7.71
CA LEU A 105 -43.08 21.98 8.88
C LEU A 105 -43.55 23.13 9.78
N GLN A 106 -42.72 24.15 9.96
CA GLN A 106 -43.07 25.32 10.75
C GLN A 106 -44.22 26.11 10.11
N ARG A 107 -44.17 26.33 8.79
CA ARG A 107 -45.28 26.95 8.04
C ARG A 107 -46.57 26.12 8.12
N LEU A 108 -46.47 24.79 8.03
CA LEU A 108 -47.63 23.91 8.16
C LEU A 108 -48.23 23.97 9.58
N ALA A 109 -47.38 24.02 10.61
CA ALA A 109 -47.83 24.16 11.99
C ALA A 109 -48.57 25.49 12.21
N GLU A 110 -48.03 26.60 11.68
CA GLU A 110 -48.69 27.91 11.71
C GLU A 110 -50.04 27.88 10.99
N ALA A 111 -50.11 27.28 9.80
CA ALA A 111 -51.36 27.13 9.05
C ALA A 111 -52.40 26.28 9.82
N PHE A 112 -51.96 25.22 10.50
CA PHE A 112 -52.85 24.39 11.32
C PHE A 112 -53.41 25.13 12.54
N VAL A 113 -52.58 25.95 13.20
CA VAL A 113 -53.01 26.80 14.31
C VAL A 113 -54.05 27.80 13.84
N ASN A 114 -53.82 28.48 12.72
CA ASN A 114 -54.75 29.43 12.14
C ASN A 114 -56.07 28.76 11.75
N HIS A 115 -56.03 27.62 11.06
CA HIS A 115 -57.23 26.90 10.66
C HIS A 115 -58.05 26.40 11.87
N ARG A 116 -57.37 25.95 12.94
CA ARG A 116 -58.03 25.57 14.19
C ARG A 116 -58.73 26.75 14.85
N GLN A 117 -58.11 27.94 14.85
CA GLN A 117 -58.74 29.15 15.38
C GLN A 117 -59.98 29.53 14.57
N GLU A 118 -59.91 29.49 13.24
CA GLU A 118 -61.05 29.74 12.35
C GLU A 118 -62.19 28.73 12.58
N PHE A 119 -61.87 27.44 12.71
CA PHE A 119 -62.86 26.40 12.99
C PHE A 119 -63.58 26.64 14.33
N LEU A 120 -62.84 26.98 15.39
CA LEU A 120 -63.43 27.31 16.69
C LEU A 120 -64.33 28.54 16.61
N ALA A 121 -63.94 29.57 15.84
CA ALA A 121 -64.76 30.75 15.61
C ALA A 121 -66.07 30.41 14.87
N HIS A 122 -65.99 29.58 13.82
CA HIS A 122 -67.18 29.09 13.11
C HIS A 122 -68.09 28.25 14.01
N GLN A 123 -67.53 27.37 14.84
CA GLN A 123 -68.30 26.56 15.77
C GLN A 123 -69.03 27.43 16.80
N ALA A 124 -68.38 28.47 17.33
CA ALA A 124 -69.02 29.43 18.23
C ALA A 124 -70.19 30.17 17.55
N GLN A 125 -70.01 30.56 16.28
CA GLN A 125 -71.07 31.23 15.51
C GLN A 125 -72.26 30.31 15.22
N VAL A 126 -72.02 29.04 14.89
CA VAL A 126 -73.08 28.04 14.68
C VAL A 126 -73.85 27.79 15.98
N ASN A 127 -73.15 27.67 17.11
CA ASN A 127 -73.79 27.48 18.41
C ASN A 127 -74.68 28.68 18.77
N ALA A 128 -74.22 29.92 18.56
CA ALA A 128 -75.03 31.11 18.79
C ALA A 128 -76.32 31.12 17.94
N ARG A 129 -76.22 30.76 16.65
CA ARG A 129 -77.40 30.62 15.78
C ARG A 129 -78.37 29.53 16.23
N LEU A 130 -77.86 28.42 16.77
CA LEU A 130 -78.71 27.36 17.32
C LEU A 130 -79.45 27.82 18.59
N GLU A 131 -78.83 28.63 19.44
CA GLU A 131 -79.47 29.23 20.61
C GLU A 131 -80.57 30.23 20.21
N GLU A 132 -80.32 31.07 19.20
CA GLU A 132 -81.33 31.97 18.63
C GLU A 132 -82.52 31.18 18.06
N LEU A 133 -82.25 30.12 17.28
CA LEU A 133 -83.29 29.26 16.73
C LEU A 133 -84.09 28.54 17.84
N SER A 134 -83.43 28.04 18.88
CA SER A 134 -84.08 27.44 20.05
C SER A 134 -85.03 28.42 20.74
N THR A 135 -84.62 29.68 20.85
CA THR A 135 -85.43 30.75 21.44
C THR A 135 -86.64 31.06 20.55
N ALA A 136 -86.45 31.14 19.23
CA ALA A 136 -87.54 31.33 18.27
C ALA A 136 -88.57 30.18 18.30
N VAL A 137 -88.10 28.93 18.40
CA VAL A 137 -88.97 27.74 18.52
C VAL A 137 -89.79 27.77 19.82
N ARG A 138 -89.19 28.20 20.94
CA ARG A 138 -89.92 28.40 22.20
C ARG A 138 -91.04 29.44 22.06
N ASN A 139 -90.74 30.60 21.49
CA ASN A 139 -91.75 31.64 21.24
C ASN A 139 -92.87 31.14 20.33
N LEU A 140 -92.54 30.41 19.26
CA LEU A 140 -93.55 29.82 18.37
C LEU A 140 -94.44 28.81 19.13
N THR A 141 -93.85 28.02 20.04
CA THR A 141 -94.59 27.05 20.86
C THR A 141 -95.59 27.75 21.79
N GLU A 142 -95.21 28.87 22.41
CA GLU A 142 -96.11 29.71 23.21
C GLU A 142 -97.26 30.28 22.36
N THR A 143 -96.98 30.76 21.14
CA THR A 143 -98.05 31.25 20.25
C THR A 143 -99.04 30.16 19.83
N VAL A 144 -98.57 28.94 19.57
CA VAL A 144 -99.43 27.79 19.25
C VAL A 144 -100.28 27.39 20.46
N HIS A 145 -99.72 27.47 21.67
CA HIS A 145 -100.46 27.21 22.91
C HIS A 145 -101.62 28.21 23.09
N HIS A 146 -101.35 29.51 22.93
CA HIS A 146 -102.41 30.54 22.98
C HIS A 146 -103.48 30.35 21.91
N LEU A 147 -103.10 29.99 20.67
CA LEU A 147 -104.08 29.70 19.63
C LEU A 147 -104.98 28.51 20.02
N THR A 148 -104.42 27.49 20.67
CA THR A 148 -105.16 26.32 21.15
C THR A 148 -106.19 26.70 22.22
N GLU A 149 -105.83 27.58 23.16
CA GLU A 149 -106.77 28.11 24.16
C GLU A 149 -107.93 28.90 23.51
N THR A 150 -107.64 29.70 22.48
CA THR A 150 -108.70 30.45 21.78
C THR A 150 -109.69 29.54 21.06
N VAL A 151 -109.21 28.43 20.47
CA VAL A 151 -110.07 27.41 19.84
C VAL A 151 -110.94 26.69 20.88
N HIS A 152 -110.42 26.48 22.09
CA HIS A 152 -111.19 25.89 23.19
C HIS A 152 -112.35 26.80 23.63
N HIS A 153 -112.09 28.10 23.82
CA HIS A 153 -113.14 29.07 24.15
C HIS A 153 -114.21 29.21 23.07
N LEU A 154 -113.84 29.17 21.79
CA LEU A 154 -114.82 29.17 20.70
C LEU A 154 -115.71 27.91 20.74
N SER A 155 -115.16 26.76 21.12
CA SER A 155 -115.94 25.52 21.26
C SER A 155 -116.95 25.57 22.41
N GLU A 156 -116.62 26.21 23.54
CA GLU A 156 -117.57 26.41 24.64
C GLU A 156 -118.75 27.32 24.25
N ILE A 157 -118.49 28.38 23.47
CA ILE A 157 -119.53 29.29 22.97
C ILE A 157 -120.54 28.53 22.08
N VAL A 158 -120.05 27.63 21.23
CA VAL A 158 -120.88 26.78 20.37
C VAL A 158 -121.73 25.82 21.22
N GLY A 159 -121.20 25.28 22.33
CA GLY A 159 -121.94 24.43 23.26
C GLY A 159 -123.12 25.15 23.93
N ASN A 160 -122.93 26.39 24.36
CA ASN A 160 -123.99 27.20 24.98
C ASN A 160 -125.11 27.56 23.99
N LEU A 161 -124.76 27.79 22.72
CA LEU A 161 -125.74 28.06 21.66
C LEU A 161 -126.67 26.86 21.43
N ALA A 162 -126.14 25.63 21.47
CA ALA A 162 -126.93 24.40 21.35
C ALA A 162 -127.94 24.22 22.51
N GLN A 163 -127.59 24.65 23.72
CA GLN A 163 -128.45 24.56 24.91
C GLN A 163 -129.66 25.51 24.84
N THR A 164 -129.50 26.69 24.25
CA THR A 164 -130.62 27.66 24.06
C THR A 164 -131.67 27.19 23.06
N GLN A 165 -131.28 26.36 22.07
CA GLN A 165 -132.21 25.78 21.11
C GLN A 165 -133.10 24.69 21.72
N LEU A 166 -132.65 24.00 22.77
CA LEU A 166 -133.45 22.98 23.47
C LEU A 166 -134.62 23.59 24.27
N GLY A 167 -134.44 24.78 24.85
CA GLY A 167 -135.48 25.46 25.64
C GLY A 167 -136.63 26.04 24.81
N LEU A 168 -136.42 26.28 23.51
CA LEU A 168 -137.47 26.75 22.59
C LEU A 168 -138.47 25.64 22.25
N ALA A 169 -138.02 24.38 22.23
CA ALA A 169 -138.84 23.21 21.91
C ALA A 169 -139.83 22.82 23.04
N GLU A 170 -139.51 23.12 24.30
CA GLU A 170 -140.36 22.79 25.46
C GLU A 170 -141.52 23.78 25.67
N ALA A 171 -141.39 25.03 25.20
CA ALA A 171 -142.47 26.02 25.22
C ALA A 171 -143.59 25.69 24.22
N GLN A 172 -143.25 25.01 23.12
CA GLN A 172 -144.17 24.64 22.05
C GLN A 172 -145.12 23.50 22.46
N ARG A 173 -144.65 22.57 23.29
CA ARG A 173 -145.37 21.37 23.72
C ARG A 173 -146.55 21.64 24.69
N ARG A 174 -146.54 22.78 25.40
CA ARG A 174 -147.61 23.17 26.34
C ARG A 174 -148.79 23.91 25.70
N ALA A 175 -148.63 24.39 24.47
CA ALA A 175 -149.72 25.02 23.72
C ALA A 175 -150.67 23.99 23.08
N GLU A 176 -150.19 22.76 22.84
CA GLU A 176 -150.92 21.71 22.12
C GLU A 176 -151.92 20.94 23.01
N GLU A 177 -151.74 20.87 24.33
CA GLU A 177 -152.61 20.11 25.24
C GLU A 177 -154.02 20.72 25.45
N ASN A 178 -154.24 21.99 25.11
CA ASN A 178 -155.52 22.68 25.31
C ASN A 178 -156.49 22.60 24.11
N LEU A 179 -156.06 22.12 22.95
CA LEU A 179 -156.88 22.09 21.72
C LEU A 179 -157.57 20.75 21.44
N GLN A 180 -157.18 19.66 22.12
CA GLN A 180 -157.70 18.32 21.81
C GLN A 180 -159.08 17.98 22.41
N ARG A 181 -159.64 18.84 23.29
CA ARG A 181 -160.97 18.62 23.91
C ARG A 181 -162.17 19.09 23.08
N LEU A 182 -161.99 19.73 21.92
CA LEU A 182 -163.11 20.37 21.22
C LEU A 182 -163.70 19.58 20.03
N ALA A 183 -163.03 18.57 19.49
CA ALA A 183 -163.42 18.08 18.16
C ALA A 183 -163.66 16.57 18.08
N GLU A 184 -164.20 15.99 19.15
CA GLU A 184 -165.10 14.84 19.03
C GLU A 184 -166.42 15.20 18.31
N ALA A 185 -166.62 16.45 17.92
CA ALA A 185 -167.73 16.87 17.08
C ALA A 185 -167.49 16.52 15.60
N PHE A 186 -167.52 15.21 15.34
CA PHE A 186 -168.31 14.63 14.27
C PHE A 186 -168.04 15.12 12.82
N VAL A 187 -167.51 14.18 12.04
CA VAL A 187 -168.02 13.88 10.69
C VAL A 187 -167.48 14.70 9.50
N ALA A 188 -166.69 15.76 9.70
CA ALA A 188 -165.84 16.28 8.60
C ALA A 188 -164.61 15.37 8.31
N HIS A 189 -164.19 14.59 9.32
CA HIS A 189 -163.04 13.68 9.34
C HIS A 189 -163.01 12.59 8.24
N ARG A 190 -164.09 12.44 7.46
CA ARG A 190 -164.16 11.42 6.41
C ARG A 190 -163.78 11.91 5.02
N GLN A 191 -163.71 13.23 4.78
CA GLN A 191 -163.29 13.76 3.46
C GLN A 191 -161.85 14.34 3.46
N GLU A 192 -161.27 14.68 4.61
CA GLU A 192 -159.85 15.08 4.72
C GLU A 192 -158.85 13.91 4.58
N PHE A 193 -159.25 12.67 4.90
CA PHE A 193 -158.36 11.50 4.86
C PHE A 193 -157.81 11.22 3.44
N LEU A 194 -158.58 11.55 2.39
CA LEU A 194 -158.13 11.38 1.00
C LEU A 194 -157.17 12.50 0.54
N ALA A 195 -157.27 13.70 1.11
CA ALA A 195 -156.34 14.80 0.84
C ALA A 195 -155.01 14.61 1.60
N HIS A 196 -155.06 14.09 2.82
CA HIS A 196 -153.86 13.81 3.64
C HIS A 196 -152.99 12.70 3.04
N GLN A 197 -153.59 11.73 2.32
CA GLN A 197 -152.84 10.67 1.63
C GLN A 197 -152.04 11.22 0.43
N ALA A 198 -152.52 12.27 -0.25
CA ALA A 198 -151.79 12.92 -1.33
C ALA A 198 -150.57 13.73 -0.82
N GLN A 199 -150.71 14.41 0.33
CA GLN A 199 -149.65 15.20 0.94
C GLN A 199 -148.54 14.33 1.56
N VAL A 200 -148.91 13.20 2.18
CA VAL A 200 -147.93 12.22 2.71
C VAL A 200 -147.08 11.60 1.59
N ASN A 201 -147.66 11.36 0.41
CA ASN A 201 -146.90 10.87 -0.75
C ASN A 201 -145.94 11.92 -1.32
N ALA A 202 -146.28 13.21 -1.27
CA ALA A 202 -145.37 14.30 -1.67
C ALA A 202 -144.19 14.43 -0.70
N HIS A 203 -144.44 14.35 0.61
CA HIS A 203 -143.40 14.45 1.62
C HIS A 203 -142.48 13.22 1.65
N LEU A 204 -143.00 12.02 1.37
CA LEU A 204 -142.20 10.82 1.14
C LEU A 204 -141.30 10.93 -0.11
N ALA A 205 -141.70 11.72 -1.12
CA ALA A 205 -140.88 11.96 -2.31
C ALA A 205 -139.74 12.95 -2.02
N GLU A 206 -139.99 14.02 -1.26
CA GLU A 206 -138.95 14.95 -0.78
C GLU A 206 -137.95 14.25 0.14
N LEU A 207 -138.41 13.45 1.11
CA LEU A 207 -137.53 12.71 2.01
C LEU A 207 -136.65 11.70 1.25
N ARG A 208 -137.19 11.07 0.20
CA ARG A 208 -136.39 10.19 -0.68
C ARG A 208 -135.32 10.96 -1.45
N MET A 209 -135.60 12.19 -1.87
CA MET A 209 -134.62 13.05 -2.53
C MET A 209 -133.50 13.50 -1.57
N GLU A 210 -133.84 13.89 -0.33
CA GLU A 210 -132.84 14.26 0.67
C GLU A 210 -131.98 13.07 1.09
N VAL A 211 -132.56 11.88 1.27
CA VAL A 211 -131.80 10.65 1.51
C VAL A 211 -130.88 10.32 0.34
N HIS A 212 -131.33 10.51 -0.91
CA HIS A 212 -130.46 10.32 -2.08
C HIS A 212 -129.32 11.36 -2.13
N ALA A 213 -129.59 12.62 -1.76
CA ALA A 213 -128.57 13.66 -1.67
C ALA A 213 -127.54 13.37 -0.57
N LEU A 214 -127.97 12.82 0.58
CA LEU A 214 -127.08 12.41 1.67
C LEU A 214 -126.22 11.21 1.26
N VAL A 215 -126.81 10.23 0.57
CA VAL A 215 -126.08 9.07 0.02
C VAL A 215 -125.05 9.52 -1.02
N GLU A 216 -125.36 10.49 -1.87
CA GLU A 216 -124.39 11.07 -2.80
C GLU A 216 -123.27 11.85 -2.09
N ALA A 217 -123.60 12.62 -1.05
CA ALA A 217 -122.60 13.34 -0.24
C ALA A 217 -121.68 12.35 0.50
N GLN A 218 -122.22 11.25 1.01
CA GLN A 218 -121.44 10.18 1.63
C GLN A 218 -120.54 9.48 0.61
N ARG A 219 -121.06 9.15 -0.59
CA ARG A 219 -120.27 8.58 -1.69
C ARG A 219 -119.10 9.47 -2.11
N ARG A 220 -119.31 10.80 -2.19
CA ARG A 220 -118.24 11.78 -2.49
C ARG A 220 -117.19 11.87 -1.38
N THR A 221 -117.61 11.72 -0.12
CA THR A 221 -116.70 11.74 1.03
C THR A 221 -115.84 10.47 1.05
N GLU A 222 -116.43 9.31 0.80
CA GLU A 222 -115.72 8.04 0.63
C GLU A 222 -114.75 8.08 -0.55
N GLU A 223 -115.17 8.60 -1.71
CA GLU A 223 -114.28 8.80 -2.87
C GLU A 223 -113.10 9.74 -2.56
N SER A 224 -113.32 10.79 -1.76
CA SER A 224 -112.25 11.73 -1.36
C SER A 224 -111.27 11.10 -0.37
N LEU A 225 -111.77 10.30 0.57
CA LEU A 225 -110.94 9.53 1.50
C LEU A 225 -110.13 8.45 0.77
N GLN A 226 -110.72 7.80 -0.24
CA GLN A 226 -110.02 6.83 -1.08
C GLN A 226 -108.85 7.48 -1.84
N ARG A 227 -109.07 8.63 -2.48
CA ARG A 227 -108.01 9.39 -3.17
C ARG A 227 -106.92 9.85 -2.21
N LEU A 228 -107.29 10.29 -1.01
CA LEU A 228 -106.34 10.68 0.03
C LEU A 228 -105.50 9.48 0.50
N ALA A 229 -106.12 8.32 0.69
CA ALA A 229 -105.43 7.08 1.05
C ALA A 229 -104.45 6.62 -0.05
N GLU A 230 -104.85 6.71 -1.32
CA GLU A 230 -103.99 6.43 -2.47
C GLU A 230 -102.80 7.40 -2.55
N ALA A 231 -103.03 8.71 -2.33
CA ALA A 231 -101.96 9.70 -2.27
C ALA A 231 -100.98 9.46 -1.11
N PHE A 232 -101.49 9.09 0.07
CA PHE A 232 -100.64 8.71 1.22
C PHE A 232 -99.85 7.42 0.96
N ALA A 233 -100.44 6.44 0.29
CA ALA A 233 -99.75 5.21 -0.09
C ALA A 233 -98.62 5.51 -1.09
N ALA A 234 -98.89 6.33 -2.11
CA ALA A 234 -97.90 6.76 -3.09
C ALA A 234 -96.74 7.53 -2.43
N HIS A 235 -97.05 8.52 -1.58
CA HIS A 235 -96.02 9.30 -0.88
C HIS A 235 -95.18 8.45 0.08
N ARG A 236 -95.81 7.48 0.78
CA ARG A 236 -95.08 6.52 1.62
C ARG A 236 -94.14 5.65 0.78
N GLN A 237 -94.55 5.26 -0.42
CA GLN A 237 -93.74 4.43 -1.30
C GLN A 237 -92.53 5.23 -1.84
N GLU A 238 -92.74 6.47 -2.29
CA GLU A 238 -91.64 7.38 -2.67
C GLU A 238 -90.67 7.62 -1.51
N PHE A 239 -91.17 7.80 -0.28
CA PHE A 239 -90.32 7.97 0.90
C PHE A 239 -89.47 6.72 1.21
N LEU A 240 -90.04 5.53 1.05
CA LEU A 240 -89.30 4.26 1.21
C LEU A 240 -88.24 4.08 0.13
N GLU A 241 -88.54 4.44 -1.11
CA GLU A 241 -87.59 4.42 -2.22
C GLU A 241 -86.44 5.40 -2.00
N PHE A 242 -86.73 6.64 -1.61
CA PHE A 242 -85.72 7.64 -1.26
C PHE A 242 -84.84 7.19 -0.10
N ARG A 243 -85.44 6.57 0.93
CA ARG A 243 -84.70 6.02 2.08
C ARG A 243 -83.79 4.87 1.64
N ALA A 244 -84.29 3.95 0.82
CA ALA A 244 -83.49 2.84 0.29
C ALA A 244 -82.32 3.33 -0.58
N GLU A 245 -82.53 4.36 -1.40
CA GLU A 245 -81.46 4.99 -2.18
C GLU A 245 -80.42 5.67 -1.29
N THR A 246 -80.88 6.37 -0.25
CA THR A 246 -80.01 7.02 0.74
C THR A 246 -79.16 5.99 1.48
N ASP A 247 -79.77 4.90 1.96
CA ASP A 247 -79.07 3.80 2.62
C ASP A 247 -78.05 3.15 1.67
N ARG A 248 -78.37 3.02 0.38
CA ARG A 248 -77.45 2.53 -0.66
C ARG A 248 -76.23 3.43 -0.83
N ARG A 249 -76.44 4.75 -0.97
CA ARG A 249 -75.36 5.73 -1.11
C ARG A 249 -74.46 5.77 0.12
N PHE A 250 -75.04 5.63 1.32
CA PHE A 250 -74.25 5.51 2.55
C PHE A 250 -73.44 4.21 2.61
N ALA A 251 -74.00 3.09 2.16
CA ALA A 251 -73.27 1.83 2.08
C ALA A 251 -72.11 1.90 1.09
N GLU A 252 -72.32 2.50 -0.09
CA GLU A 252 -71.27 2.73 -1.10
C GLU A 252 -70.16 3.65 -0.55
N LEU A 253 -70.51 4.73 0.15
CA LEU A 253 -69.54 5.62 0.79
C LEU A 253 -68.74 4.88 1.89
N ALA A 254 -69.41 4.04 2.68
CA ALA A 254 -68.76 3.25 3.72
C ALA A 254 -67.81 2.19 3.15
N GLU A 255 -68.16 1.55 2.02
CA GLU A 255 -67.25 0.65 1.30
C GLU A 255 -66.09 1.39 0.66
N ALA A 256 -66.33 2.56 0.04
CA ALA A 256 -65.27 3.38 -0.53
C ALA A 256 -64.27 3.82 0.54
N GLN A 257 -64.75 4.27 1.71
CA GLN A 257 -63.92 4.57 2.88
C GLN A 257 -63.12 3.35 3.33
N ARG A 258 -63.75 2.18 3.44
CA ARG A 258 -63.09 0.94 3.89
C ARG A 258 -61.97 0.52 2.93
N ARG A 259 -62.21 0.56 1.62
CA ARG A 259 -61.18 0.31 0.59
C ARG A 259 -60.03 1.29 0.71
N HIS A 260 -60.32 2.57 0.93
CA HIS A 260 -59.28 3.59 1.07
C HIS A 260 -58.43 3.38 2.33
N TYR A 261 -59.03 2.92 3.43
CA TYR A 261 -58.30 2.53 4.65
C TYR A 261 -57.45 1.28 4.44
N GLU A 262 -57.98 0.25 3.77
CA GLU A 262 -57.26 -0.98 3.46
C GLU A 262 -56.07 -0.72 2.53
N GLU A 263 -56.25 0.12 1.50
CA GLU A 263 -55.20 0.52 0.57
C GLU A 263 -54.12 1.37 1.26
N PHE A 264 -54.51 2.29 2.14
CA PHE A 264 -53.56 3.05 2.96
C PHE A 264 -52.79 2.16 3.94
N ALA A 265 -53.46 1.19 4.57
CA ALA A 265 -52.83 0.22 5.46
C ALA A 265 -51.83 -0.69 4.70
N ALA A 266 -52.19 -1.11 3.49
CA ALA A 266 -51.31 -1.88 2.62
C ALA A 266 -50.07 -1.07 2.21
N TYR A 267 -50.25 0.18 1.78
CA TYR A 267 -49.15 1.08 1.44
C TYR A 267 -48.21 1.33 2.63
N ARG A 268 -48.78 1.52 3.83
CA ARG A 268 -47.99 1.68 5.07
C ARG A 268 -47.20 0.42 5.40
N ALA A 269 -47.80 -0.76 5.31
CA ALA A 269 -47.12 -2.03 5.54
C ALA A 269 -45.99 -2.27 4.52
N GLU A 270 -46.20 -1.92 3.25
CA GLU A 270 -45.15 -2.00 2.23
C GLU A 270 -44.01 -1.01 2.52
N THR A 271 -44.35 0.20 2.95
CA THR A 271 -43.38 1.23 3.34
C THR A 271 -42.53 0.77 4.52
N ASP A 272 -43.17 0.25 5.57
CA ASP A 272 -42.48 -0.31 6.75
C ASP A 272 -41.56 -1.48 6.36
N ARG A 273 -42.00 -2.33 5.42
CA ARG A 273 -41.19 -3.44 4.89
C ARG A 273 -39.96 -2.95 4.14
N ARG A 274 -40.10 -1.96 3.26
CA ARG A 274 -38.98 -1.35 2.53
C ARG A 274 -37.99 -0.67 3.47
N PHE A 275 -38.48 0.00 4.53
CA PHE A 275 -37.62 0.58 5.56
C PHE A 275 -36.87 -0.50 6.34
N ALA A 276 -37.53 -1.61 6.69
CA ALA A 276 -36.88 -2.73 7.36
C ALA A 276 -35.79 -3.36 6.48
N GLU A 277 -36.05 -3.55 5.18
CA GLU A 277 -35.07 -4.05 4.21
C GLU A 277 -33.87 -3.11 4.08
N LEU A 278 -34.11 -1.79 3.99
CA LEU A 278 -33.03 -0.80 3.96
C LEU A 278 -32.20 -0.82 5.24
N ALA A 279 -32.85 -0.94 6.40
CA ALA A 279 -32.17 -1.01 7.69
C ALA A 279 -31.33 -2.28 7.84
N GLU A 280 -31.80 -3.42 7.34
CA GLU A 280 -31.00 -4.66 7.27
C GLU A 280 -29.84 -4.54 6.29
N ALA A 281 -30.06 -3.96 5.11
CA ALA A 281 -29.01 -3.73 4.12
C ALA A 281 -27.90 -2.84 4.70
N GLN A 282 -28.25 -1.76 5.39
CA GLN A 282 -27.26 -0.93 6.09
C GLN A 282 -26.54 -1.70 7.20
N ARG A 283 -27.25 -2.51 8.00
CA ARG A 283 -26.63 -3.31 9.07
C ARG A 283 -25.59 -4.28 8.52
N ARG A 284 -25.93 -5.00 7.45
CA ARG A 284 -25.00 -5.90 6.73
C ARG A 284 -23.78 -5.13 6.23
N HIS A 285 -23.99 -3.95 5.67
CA HIS A 285 -22.89 -3.13 5.17
C HIS A 285 -21.98 -2.63 6.30
N TYR A 286 -22.54 -2.30 7.48
CA TYR A 286 -21.76 -1.97 8.67
C TYR A 286 -20.98 -3.17 9.21
N GLU A 287 -21.59 -4.35 9.26
CA GLU A 287 -20.95 -5.59 9.70
C GLU A 287 -19.81 -6.00 8.77
N GLU A 288 -20.01 -5.90 7.45
CA GLU A 288 -19.01 -6.20 6.43
C GLU A 288 -17.85 -5.20 6.49
N PHE A 289 -18.14 -3.91 6.67
CA PHE A 289 -17.11 -2.89 6.87
C PHE A 289 -16.34 -3.10 8.17
N ALA A 290 -17.01 -3.47 9.26
CA ALA A 290 -16.36 -3.79 10.54
C ALA A 290 -15.45 -5.02 10.41
N ALA A 291 -15.91 -6.07 9.73
CA ALA A 291 -15.12 -7.27 9.46
C ALA A 291 -13.89 -6.95 8.59
N TYR A 292 -14.06 -6.15 7.53
CA TYR A 292 -12.96 -5.69 6.69
C TYR A 292 -11.92 -4.89 7.51
N ARG A 293 -12.38 -4.04 8.43
CA ARG A 293 -11.49 -3.26 9.29
C ARG A 293 -10.67 -4.15 10.23
N VAL A 294 -11.30 -5.16 10.85
CA VAL A 294 -10.62 -6.14 11.70
C VAL A 294 -9.57 -6.94 10.90
N GLU A 295 -9.92 -7.39 9.70
CA GLU A 295 -8.97 -8.09 8.82
C GLU A 295 -7.81 -7.18 8.38
N THR A 296 -8.10 -5.90 8.14
CA THR A 296 -7.09 -4.89 7.79
C THR A 296 -6.13 -4.66 8.96
N ASP A 297 -6.65 -4.47 10.18
CA ASP A 297 -5.86 -4.33 11.40
C ASP A 297 -4.99 -5.57 11.64
N ARG A 298 -5.53 -6.77 11.39
CA ARG A 298 -4.80 -8.04 11.47
C ARG A 298 -3.63 -8.09 10.48
N ARG A 299 -3.85 -7.74 9.21
CA ARG A 299 -2.80 -7.70 8.18
C ARG A 299 -1.73 -6.66 8.48
N PHE A 300 -2.12 -5.50 9.01
CA PHE A 300 -1.15 -4.49 9.46
C PHE A 300 -0.30 -4.98 10.63
N ALA A 301 -0.89 -5.70 11.58
CA ALA A 301 -0.14 -6.32 12.67
C ALA A 301 0.85 -7.38 12.16
N GLU A 302 0.45 -8.23 11.21
CA GLU A 302 1.33 -9.20 10.57
C GLU A 302 2.49 -8.53 9.83
N LEU A 303 2.22 -7.45 9.09
CA LEU A 303 3.25 -6.68 8.40
C LEU A 303 4.22 -6.02 9.37
N ALA A 304 3.71 -5.45 10.47
CA ALA A 304 4.53 -4.85 11.50
C ALA A 304 5.48 -5.88 12.15
N GLU A 305 4.98 -7.08 12.42
CA GLU A 305 5.81 -8.17 12.96
C GLU A 305 6.84 -8.68 11.95
N ALA A 306 6.46 -8.81 10.67
CA ALA A 306 7.39 -9.17 9.61
C ALA A 306 8.52 -8.14 9.46
N LEU A 307 8.20 -6.85 9.55
CA LEU A 307 9.19 -5.77 9.56
C LEU A 307 10.11 -5.83 10.78
N ARG A 308 9.56 -6.11 11.97
CA ARG A 308 10.34 -6.28 13.20
C ARG A 308 11.37 -7.42 13.05
N ILE A 309 10.94 -8.57 12.54
CA ILE A 309 11.83 -9.73 12.28
C ILE A 309 12.90 -9.38 11.25
N LEU A 310 12.53 -8.62 10.20
CA LEU A 310 13.49 -8.19 9.18
C LEU A 310 14.56 -7.27 9.77
N THR A 311 14.16 -6.30 10.61
CA THR A 311 15.09 -5.40 11.31
C THR A 311 16.07 -6.19 12.17
N GLU A 312 15.59 -7.13 13.00
CA GLU A 312 16.49 -7.97 13.81
C GLU A 312 17.47 -8.79 12.94
N ARG A 313 17.04 -9.22 11.75
CA ARG A 313 17.89 -9.94 10.81
C ARG A 313 18.98 -9.05 10.23
N VAL A 314 18.65 -7.79 9.95
CA VAL A 314 19.61 -6.78 9.48
C VAL A 314 20.64 -6.50 10.57
N ASP A 315 20.22 -6.27 11.80
CA ASP A 315 21.13 -6.04 12.94
C ASP A 315 22.11 -7.21 13.13
N ARG A 316 21.63 -8.46 13.00
CA ARG A 316 22.50 -9.65 13.03
C ARG A 316 23.48 -9.73 11.87
N VAL A 317 23.10 -9.24 10.69
CA VAL A 317 24.01 -9.20 9.54
C VAL A 317 25.08 -8.14 9.75
N GLU A 318 24.72 -6.96 10.25
CA GLU A 318 25.66 -5.90 10.59
C GLU A 318 26.69 -6.38 11.63
N ALA A 319 26.24 -6.97 12.75
CA ALA A 319 27.14 -7.51 13.76
C ALA A 319 28.08 -8.61 13.22
N ARG A 320 27.63 -9.40 12.22
CA ARG A 320 28.48 -10.39 11.55
C ARG A 320 29.50 -9.73 10.62
N LEU A 321 29.15 -8.64 9.95
CA LEU A 321 30.08 -7.89 9.10
C LEU A 321 31.19 -7.26 9.94
N ASP A 322 30.86 -6.66 11.09
CA ASP A 322 31.85 -6.14 12.04
C ASP A 322 32.84 -7.24 12.49
N GLN A 323 32.32 -8.44 12.74
CA GLN A 323 33.16 -9.58 13.10
C GLN A 323 34.08 -10.03 11.94
N VAL A 324 33.60 -9.97 10.69
CA VAL A 324 34.42 -10.28 9.51
C VAL A 324 35.51 -9.23 9.32
N GLU A 325 35.19 -7.95 9.46
CA GLU A 325 36.15 -6.85 9.38
C GLU A 325 37.27 -7.02 10.41
N ALA A 326 36.92 -7.21 11.69
CA ALA A 326 37.89 -7.47 12.74
C ALA A 326 38.74 -8.74 12.53
N ARG A 327 38.24 -9.72 11.77
CA ARG A 327 39.03 -10.91 11.37
C ARG A 327 39.99 -10.58 10.23
N LEU A 328 39.60 -9.75 9.28
CA LEU A 328 40.45 -9.32 8.17
C LEU A 328 41.63 -8.50 8.68
N ASP A 329 41.41 -7.55 9.61
CA ASP A 329 42.49 -6.78 10.24
C ASP A 329 43.54 -7.68 10.90
N ARG A 330 43.09 -8.75 11.57
CA ARG A 330 44.00 -9.74 12.19
C ARG A 330 44.76 -10.55 11.15
N VAL A 331 44.13 -10.86 10.01
CA VAL A 331 44.80 -11.59 8.92
C VAL A 331 45.85 -10.69 8.28
N GLU A 332 45.53 -9.42 8.01
CA GLU A 332 46.46 -8.43 7.49
C GLU A 332 47.67 -8.26 8.42
N ALA A 333 47.44 -8.04 9.72
CA ALA A 333 48.52 -7.95 10.70
C ALA A 333 49.36 -9.24 10.83
N ARG A 334 48.80 -10.41 10.48
CA ARG A 334 49.56 -11.68 10.41
C ARG A 334 50.38 -11.75 9.13
N LEU A 335 49.85 -11.30 8.00
CA LEU A 335 50.57 -11.28 6.72
C LEU A 335 51.77 -10.33 6.81
N ASP A 336 51.60 -9.13 7.34
CA ASP A 336 52.70 -8.19 7.62
C ASP A 336 53.84 -8.83 8.40
N ARG A 337 53.52 -9.62 9.44
CA ARG A 337 54.52 -10.32 10.24
C ARG A 337 55.23 -11.43 9.47
N VAL A 338 54.52 -12.13 8.59
CA VAL A 338 55.11 -13.17 7.74
C VAL A 338 56.01 -12.54 6.69
N GLU A 339 55.61 -11.43 6.07
CA GLU A 339 56.42 -10.69 5.10
C GLU A 339 57.72 -10.21 5.72
N ARG A 340 57.67 -9.52 6.87
CA ARG A 340 58.88 -9.08 7.58
C ARG A 340 59.81 -10.25 7.92
N ARG A 341 59.25 -11.38 8.37
CA ARG A 341 60.05 -12.58 8.65
C ARG A 341 60.69 -13.16 7.39
N GLN A 342 60.01 -13.13 6.25
CA GLN A 342 60.56 -13.58 4.96
C GLN A 342 61.68 -12.67 4.47
N GLU A 343 61.55 -11.35 4.67
CA GLU A 343 62.62 -10.38 4.38
C GLU A 343 63.86 -10.65 5.25
N ASP A 344 63.66 -10.86 6.55
CA ASP A 344 64.75 -11.18 7.48
C ASP A 344 65.42 -12.51 7.12
N HIS A 345 64.64 -13.57 6.89
CA HIS A 345 65.20 -14.85 6.44
C HIS A 345 65.95 -14.74 5.10
N SER A 346 65.46 -13.92 4.16
CA SER A 346 66.14 -13.70 2.88
C SER A 346 67.48 -12.99 3.08
N ARG A 347 67.55 -12.05 4.03
CA ARG A 347 68.78 -11.37 4.42
C ARG A 347 69.75 -12.35 5.09
N ASP A 348 69.30 -13.10 6.09
CA ASP A 348 70.10 -14.09 6.81
C ASP A 348 70.65 -15.17 5.85
N LEU A 349 69.83 -15.65 4.90
CA LEU A 349 70.28 -16.59 3.87
C LEU A 349 71.33 -15.97 2.93
N GLY A 350 71.22 -14.68 2.62
CA GLY A 350 72.23 -13.94 1.86
C GLY A 350 73.57 -13.88 2.59
N GLU A 351 73.54 -13.60 3.90
CA GLU A 351 74.73 -13.58 4.75
C GLU A 351 75.36 -14.97 4.87
N LEU A 352 74.56 -16.01 5.14
CA LEU A 352 75.03 -17.39 5.23
C LEU A 352 75.67 -17.89 3.92
N LYS A 353 75.08 -17.55 2.76
CA LYS A 353 75.65 -17.87 1.44
C LYS A 353 77.04 -17.22 1.26
N SER A 354 77.18 -15.97 1.68
CA SER A 354 78.43 -15.23 1.59
C SER A 354 79.50 -15.84 2.50
N MET A 355 79.17 -16.05 3.78
CA MET A 355 80.06 -16.70 4.75
C MET A 355 80.52 -18.09 4.29
N ARG A 356 79.60 -18.90 3.75
CA ARG A 356 79.92 -20.25 3.28
C ARG A 356 80.86 -20.23 2.08
N LEU A 357 80.67 -19.29 1.15
CA LEU A 357 81.52 -19.19 -0.04
C LEU A 357 82.93 -18.70 0.32
N GLU A 358 83.05 -17.72 1.21
CA GLU A 358 84.34 -17.26 1.74
C GLU A 358 85.11 -18.39 2.42
N ALA A 359 84.44 -19.16 3.30
CA ALA A 359 85.03 -20.32 3.95
C ALA A 359 85.50 -21.37 2.94
N LEU A 360 84.68 -21.67 1.93
CA LEU A 360 85.01 -22.66 0.89
C LEU A 360 86.32 -22.31 0.16
N TYR A 361 86.51 -21.06 -0.25
CA TYR A 361 87.73 -20.64 -0.93
C TYR A 361 88.94 -20.54 -0.01
N ARG A 362 88.75 -20.20 1.27
CA ARG A 362 89.84 -20.15 2.26
C ARG A 362 90.34 -21.55 2.67
N GLU A 363 89.41 -22.49 2.84
CA GLU A 363 89.69 -23.85 3.34
C GLU A 363 90.15 -24.81 2.24
N ASN A 364 89.86 -24.51 0.97
CA ASN A 364 90.18 -25.38 -0.15
C ASN A 364 91.15 -24.72 -1.16
N PRO A 365 92.47 -24.73 -0.90
CA PRO A 365 93.48 -24.23 -1.84
C PRO A 365 93.44 -24.91 -3.21
N GLY A 366 92.83 -26.10 -3.31
CA GLY A 366 92.64 -26.82 -4.56
C GLY A 366 91.82 -26.06 -5.60
N LEU A 367 90.95 -25.13 -5.17
CA LEU A 367 90.17 -24.29 -6.08
C LEU A 367 91.04 -23.33 -6.89
N PHE A 368 92.23 -22.97 -6.40
CA PHE A 368 93.18 -22.11 -7.12
C PHE A 368 94.11 -22.88 -8.07
N ARG A 369 94.02 -24.22 -8.11
CA ARG A 369 94.84 -25.08 -8.98
C ARG A 369 94.83 -24.70 -10.47
N PRO A 370 93.75 -24.16 -11.08
CA PRO A 370 93.79 -23.64 -12.44
C PRO A 370 94.85 -22.56 -12.64
N LEU A 371 95.04 -21.69 -11.65
CA LEU A 371 95.93 -20.52 -11.72
C LEU A 371 97.33 -20.84 -11.17
N LEU A 372 97.40 -21.58 -10.06
CA LEU A 372 98.64 -21.82 -9.32
C LEU A 372 98.94 -23.31 -9.13
N ARG A 373 100.22 -23.66 -9.20
CA ARG A 373 100.77 -24.89 -8.60
C ARG A 373 101.16 -24.61 -7.16
N ARG A 374 100.96 -25.60 -6.28
CA ARG A 374 101.24 -25.51 -4.83
C ARG A 374 100.59 -24.27 -4.20
N ALA A 375 99.31 -24.04 -4.52
CA ALA A 375 98.55 -22.94 -3.97
C ALA A 375 98.44 -23.09 -2.45
N ALA A 376 98.76 -22.02 -1.73
CA ALA A 376 98.61 -21.90 -0.29
C ALA A 376 97.94 -20.57 0.04
N VAL A 377 96.85 -20.62 0.82
CA VAL A 377 96.18 -19.42 1.29
C VAL A 377 97.00 -18.84 2.44
N VAL A 378 97.42 -17.57 2.31
CA VAL A 378 98.19 -16.86 3.32
C VAL A 378 97.30 -16.62 4.55
N PRO A 379 97.74 -17.02 5.77
CA PRO A 379 96.96 -16.78 6.98
C PRO A 379 96.67 -15.30 7.21
N GLY A 380 95.51 -14.99 7.78
CA GLY A 380 95.06 -13.60 7.99
C GLY A 380 96.05 -12.76 8.80
N ALA A 381 96.64 -13.31 9.86
CA ALA A 381 97.68 -12.63 10.64
C ALA A 381 98.89 -12.27 9.78
N ARG A 382 99.38 -13.22 8.96
CA ARG A 382 100.52 -12.97 8.06
C ARG A 382 100.19 -11.93 6.98
N LYS A 383 98.96 -11.91 6.49
CA LYS A 383 98.49 -10.89 5.54
C LYS A 383 98.56 -9.49 6.15
N MET A 384 98.22 -9.34 7.43
CA MET A 384 98.33 -8.05 8.15
C MET A 384 99.79 -7.67 8.37
N GLU A 385 100.64 -8.60 8.82
CA GLU A 385 102.08 -8.37 8.95
C GLU A 385 102.72 -7.89 7.64
N ILE A 386 102.33 -8.46 6.49
CA ILE A 386 102.82 -8.03 5.16
C ILE A 386 102.50 -6.55 4.90
N LEU A 387 101.29 -6.10 5.28
CA LEU A 387 100.88 -4.71 5.09
C LEU A 387 101.62 -3.77 6.05
N GLU A 388 101.73 -4.14 7.33
CA GLU A 388 102.48 -3.37 8.34
C GLU A 388 103.97 -3.25 7.98
N GLU A 389 104.60 -4.35 7.55
CA GLU A 389 105.99 -4.37 7.09
C GLU A 389 106.20 -3.47 5.86
N ALA A 390 105.23 -3.44 4.94
CA ALA A 390 105.30 -2.63 3.73
C ALA A 390 105.06 -1.13 4.01
N GLU A 391 104.15 -0.81 4.92
CA GLU A 391 103.89 0.55 5.40
C GLU A 391 105.11 1.11 6.13
N ALA A 392 105.67 0.35 7.09
CA ALA A 392 106.88 0.73 7.79
C ALA A 392 108.08 0.92 6.85
N ALA A 393 108.13 0.15 5.76
CA ALA A 393 109.13 0.29 4.70
C ALA A 393 108.82 1.40 3.67
N GLY A 394 107.70 2.12 3.80
CA GLY A 394 107.29 3.20 2.90
C GLY A 394 106.90 2.75 1.49
N ARG A 395 106.58 1.47 1.28
CA ARG A 395 106.17 0.93 -0.04
C ARG A 395 104.70 1.21 -0.36
N ILE A 396 103.90 1.40 0.68
CA ILE A 396 102.47 1.72 0.63
C ILE A 396 102.15 2.75 1.73
N THR A 397 101.04 3.48 1.59
CA THR A 397 100.56 4.40 2.64
C THR A 397 99.63 3.69 3.64
N GLU A 398 99.40 4.29 4.80
CA GLU A 398 98.43 3.81 5.80
C GLU A 398 97.01 3.68 5.20
N GLU A 399 96.60 4.62 4.34
CA GLU A 399 95.30 4.54 3.64
C GLU A 399 95.25 3.42 2.60
N GLU A 400 96.39 3.11 1.96
CA GLU A 400 96.48 1.96 1.05
C GLU A 400 96.45 0.64 1.84
N ALA A 401 97.17 0.54 2.95
CA ALA A 401 97.12 -0.61 3.85
C ALA A 401 95.69 -0.84 4.37
N SER A 402 95.00 0.21 4.82
CA SER A 402 93.62 0.16 5.29
C SER A 402 92.63 -0.31 4.21
N ARG A 403 92.82 0.11 2.94
CA ARG A 403 91.98 -0.34 1.81
C ARG A 403 92.24 -1.79 1.38
N ALA A 404 93.47 -2.27 1.57
CA ALA A 404 93.90 -3.63 1.23
C ALA A 404 93.64 -4.67 2.32
N ALA A 405 93.66 -4.27 3.60
CA ALA A 405 93.42 -5.14 4.74
C ALA A 405 92.14 -6.01 4.63
N PRO A 406 90.98 -5.50 4.17
CA PRO A 406 89.77 -6.29 4.00
C PRO A 406 89.74 -7.23 2.80
N LEU A 407 90.87 -7.52 2.14
CA LEU A 407 90.97 -8.55 1.09
C LEU A 407 90.56 -9.94 1.63
N ASP A 408 89.68 -10.65 0.92
CA ASP A 408 89.06 -11.89 1.44
C ASP A 408 90.05 -13.06 1.50
N ALA A 409 90.91 -13.19 0.49
CA ALA A 409 92.01 -14.15 0.48
C ALA A 409 93.22 -13.65 -0.32
N LEU A 410 94.42 -13.92 0.23
CA LEU A 410 95.69 -13.78 -0.48
C LEU A 410 96.26 -15.19 -0.65
N VAL A 411 96.61 -15.58 -1.87
CA VAL A 411 97.02 -16.96 -2.18
C VAL A 411 98.37 -16.96 -2.87
N GLU A 412 99.36 -17.64 -2.32
CA GLU A 412 100.67 -17.75 -2.94
C GLU A 412 100.87 -19.12 -3.61
N GLY A 413 101.71 -19.14 -4.64
CA GLY A 413 102.09 -20.38 -5.32
C GLY A 413 103.01 -20.09 -6.50
N PHE A 414 103.07 -21.05 -7.43
CA PHE A 414 103.86 -20.95 -8.65
C PHE A 414 102.96 -20.91 -9.87
N HIS A 415 103.26 -20.02 -10.83
CA HIS A 415 102.52 -19.91 -12.08
C HIS A 415 102.45 -21.27 -12.77
N ARG A 416 101.27 -21.68 -13.23
CA ARG A 416 101.03 -23.04 -13.70
C ARG A 416 101.89 -23.45 -14.90
N ARG A 417 102.26 -22.49 -15.76
CA ARG A 417 103.04 -22.73 -17.00
C ARG A 417 104.49 -22.30 -16.90
N GLU A 418 104.80 -21.28 -16.09
CA GLU A 418 106.09 -20.55 -16.17
C GLU A 418 106.98 -20.76 -14.93
N ASP A 419 106.54 -21.57 -13.96
CA ASP A 419 107.28 -21.91 -12.72
C ASP A 419 107.85 -20.74 -11.91
N ARG A 420 107.30 -19.53 -12.10
CA ARG A 420 107.64 -18.32 -11.35
C ARG A 420 106.68 -18.14 -10.16
N ARG A 421 107.16 -17.54 -9.07
CA ARG A 421 106.31 -17.24 -7.89
C ARG A 421 105.26 -16.20 -8.26
N VAL A 422 104.00 -16.47 -7.93
CA VAL A 422 102.85 -15.58 -8.18
C VAL A 422 101.95 -15.58 -6.94
N VAL A 423 101.39 -14.42 -6.64
CA VAL A 423 100.37 -14.26 -5.59
C VAL A 423 99.04 -13.87 -6.24
N LEU A 424 97.93 -14.36 -5.71
CA LEU A 424 96.59 -13.95 -6.11
C LEU A 424 96.01 -13.09 -5.00
N ALA A 425 95.44 -11.94 -5.35
CA ALA A 425 94.56 -11.18 -4.47
C ALA A 425 93.12 -11.47 -4.88
N VAL A 426 92.37 -12.12 -3.98
CA VAL A 426 91.06 -12.70 -4.28
C VAL A 426 89.97 -11.98 -3.49
N GLU A 427 89.04 -11.34 -4.20
CA GLU A 427 87.73 -10.95 -3.67
C GLU A 427 86.74 -12.10 -3.84
N ILE A 428 86.00 -12.45 -2.80
CA ILE A 428 85.03 -13.54 -2.82
C ILE A 428 83.64 -12.94 -2.68
N SER A 429 82.76 -13.23 -3.64
CA SER A 429 81.36 -12.79 -3.58
C SER A 429 80.46 -13.85 -4.18
N TRP A 430 79.27 -14.05 -3.63
CA TRP A 430 78.30 -14.96 -4.24
C TRP A 430 77.93 -14.50 -5.65
N GLN A 431 77.59 -13.21 -5.80
CA GLN A 431 77.37 -12.56 -7.09
C GLN A 431 78.34 -11.38 -7.22
N GLY A 432 79.35 -11.52 -8.07
CA GLY A 432 80.36 -10.50 -8.28
C GLY A 432 79.84 -9.31 -9.09
N THR A 433 79.98 -8.15 -8.49
CA THR A 433 79.57 -6.86 -9.03
C THR A 433 80.77 -6.08 -9.54
N THR A 434 80.51 -4.92 -10.14
CA THR A 434 81.59 -4.00 -10.53
C THR A 434 82.40 -3.52 -9.32
N LYS A 435 81.82 -3.47 -8.12
CA LYS A 435 82.57 -3.12 -6.90
C LYS A 435 83.60 -4.19 -6.58
N ASP A 436 83.26 -5.47 -6.69
CA ASP A 436 84.17 -6.59 -6.41
C ASP A 436 85.36 -6.62 -7.37
N VAL A 437 85.10 -6.40 -8.65
CA VAL A 437 86.16 -6.31 -9.66
C VAL A 437 87.06 -5.08 -9.42
N ALA A 438 86.48 -3.94 -9.03
CA ALA A 438 87.27 -2.76 -8.70
C ALA A 438 88.16 -3.00 -7.46
N ARG A 439 87.60 -3.61 -6.41
CA ARG A 439 88.33 -3.98 -5.18
C ARG A 439 89.47 -4.96 -5.47
N ALA A 440 89.20 -6.02 -6.25
CA ALA A 440 90.23 -7.00 -6.61
C ALA A 440 91.41 -6.34 -7.32
N ALA A 441 91.14 -5.48 -8.32
CA ALA A 441 92.18 -4.79 -9.07
C ALA A 441 92.99 -3.81 -8.20
N GLU A 442 92.31 -3.00 -7.38
CA GLU A 442 92.94 -2.04 -6.48
C GLU A 442 93.82 -2.75 -5.44
N ARG A 443 93.27 -3.74 -4.75
CA ARG A 443 93.98 -4.46 -3.68
C ARG A 443 95.15 -5.28 -4.21
N ALA A 444 95.01 -5.90 -5.39
CA ALA A 444 96.13 -6.57 -6.05
C ALA A 444 97.29 -5.61 -6.32
N ALA A 445 97.01 -4.39 -6.81
CA ALA A 445 98.04 -3.40 -7.07
C ALA A 445 98.77 -2.95 -5.78
N ILE A 446 98.05 -2.84 -4.66
CA ILE A 446 98.64 -2.52 -3.35
C ILE A 446 99.53 -3.67 -2.87
N PHE A 447 99.03 -4.92 -2.88
CA PHE A 447 99.82 -6.08 -2.47
C PHE A 447 101.04 -6.32 -3.37
N ALA A 448 100.96 -5.99 -4.67
CA ALA A 448 102.10 -6.08 -5.57
C ALA A 448 103.25 -5.15 -5.12
N ARG A 449 102.94 -3.93 -4.70
CA ARG A 449 103.92 -3.00 -4.12
C ARG A 449 104.40 -3.46 -2.73
N ALA A 450 103.50 -3.96 -1.90
CA ALA A 450 103.82 -4.41 -0.56
C ALA A 450 104.85 -5.56 -0.56
N LEU A 451 104.62 -6.56 -1.43
CA LEU A 451 105.43 -7.77 -1.52
C LEU A 451 106.61 -7.67 -2.50
N GLY A 452 106.57 -6.73 -3.45
CA GLY A 452 107.54 -6.65 -4.54
C GLY A 452 107.49 -7.84 -5.50
N VAL A 453 106.35 -8.54 -5.58
CA VAL A 453 106.11 -9.67 -6.48
C VAL A 453 104.86 -9.43 -7.31
N GLU A 454 104.68 -10.19 -8.38
CA GLU A 454 103.46 -10.12 -9.18
C GLU A 454 102.26 -10.64 -8.37
N VAL A 455 101.23 -9.79 -8.30
CA VAL A 455 99.94 -10.12 -7.70
C VAL A 455 98.86 -10.04 -8.77
N ILE A 456 98.20 -11.16 -9.03
CA ILE A 456 97.10 -11.25 -10.00
C ILE A 456 95.78 -10.94 -9.28
N PRO A 457 94.99 -9.97 -9.76
CA PRO A 457 93.65 -9.72 -9.23
C PRO A 457 92.68 -10.80 -9.68
N VAL A 458 91.93 -11.35 -8.73
CA VAL A 458 90.95 -12.40 -8.95
C VAL A 458 89.65 -12.04 -8.24
N VAL A 459 88.51 -12.22 -8.92
CA VAL A 459 87.20 -12.31 -8.28
C VAL A 459 86.77 -13.77 -8.30
N ALA A 460 86.59 -14.34 -7.11
CA ALA A 460 86.01 -15.64 -6.91
C ALA A 460 84.50 -15.51 -6.69
N ALA A 461 83.69 -15.88 -7.68
CA ALA A 461 82.24 -15.73 -7.60
C ALA A 461 81.50 -16.83 -8.33
N LYS A 462 80.30 -17.18 -7.85
CA LYS A 462 79.40 -18.11 -8.55
C LYS A 462 78.95 -17.53 -9.88
N GLU A 463 78.75 -16.22 -9.92
CA GLU A 463 78.39 -15.49 -11.12
C GLU A 463 78.94 -14.07 -11.05
N LEU A 464 79.38 -13.53 -12.20
CA LEU A 464 79.62 -12.11 -12.36
C LEU A 464 78.44 -11.46 -13.08
N THR A 465 77.95 -10.35 -12.54
CA THR A 465 77.02 -9.47 -13.25
C THR A 465 77.64 -9.01 -14.58
N ALA A 466 76.80 -8.78 -15.58
CA ALA A 466 77.25 -8.38 -16.90
C ALA A 466 78.19 -7.14 -16.92
N PRO A 467 77.90 -6.05 -16.20
CA PRO A 467 78.84 -4.93 -16.10
C PRO A 467 80.18 -5.32 -15.43
N ALA A 468 80.15 -6.25 -14.47
CA ALA A 468 81.36 -6.74 -13.81
C ALA A 468 82.23 -7.56 -14.77
N ARG A 469 81.63 -8.43 -15.61
CA ARG A 469 82.35 -9.19 -16.64
C ARG A 469 83.11 -8.26 -17.59
N ARG A 470 82.44 -7.23 -18.13
CA ARG A 470 83.07 -6.23 -19.01
C ARG A 470 84.24 -5.53 -18.33
N MET A 471 84.03 -5.06 -17.09
CA MET A 471 85.08 -4.37 -16.36
C MET A 471 86.24 -5.29 -15.97
N ALA A 472 85.98 -6.58 -15.69
CA ALA A 472 87.01 -7.56 -15.39
C ALA A 472 87.95 -7.74 -16.59
N ARG A 473 87.40 -7.80 -17.82
CA ARG A 473 88.21 -7.78 -19.05
C ARG A 473 89.08 -6.53 -19.13
N THR A 474 88.46 -5.35 -18.96
CA THR A 474 89.16 -4.06 -19.10
C THR A 474 90.26 -3.88 -18.05
N ARG A 475 90.05 -4.34 -16.81
CA ARG A 475 90.99 -4.15 -15.69
C ARG A 475 91.94 -5.33 -15.48
N GLY A 476 91.90 -6.35 -16.34
CA GLY A 476 92.78 -7.52 -16.23
C GLY A 476 92.49 -8.40 -15.01
N VAL A 477 91.25 -8.42 -14.53
CA VAL A 477 90.82 -9.19 -13.35
C VAL A 477 90.34 -10.56 -13.79
N TRP A 478 90.91 -11.61 -13.20
CA TRP A 478 90.52 -12.99 -13.47
C TRP A 478 89.21 -13.33 -12.75
N TRP A 479 88.39 -14.18 -13.36
CA TRP A 479 87.23 -14.74 -12.69
C TRP A 479 87.49 -16.20 -12.33
N LEU A 480 87.27 -16.55 -11.06
CA LEU A 480 87.34 -17.91 -10.57
C LEU A 480 85.93 -18.36 -10.16
N GLN A 481 85.42 -19.40 -10.80
CA GLN A 481 84.10 -19.97 -10.56
C GLN A 481 84.27 -21.45 -10.26
N ASP A 482 84.05 -21.86 -9.01
CA ASP A 482 84.07 -23.27 -8.60
C ASP A 482 85.32 -24.05 -9.03
N GLY A 483 86.48 -23.39 -9.00
CA GLY A 483 87.74 -24.01 -9.42
C GLY A 483 87.93 -24.09 -10.94
N ARG A 484 87.14 -23.34 -11.72
CA ARG A 484 87.40 -23.00 -13.11
C ARG A 484 87.85 -21.54 -13.18
N ALA A 485 88.99 -21.29 -13.83
CA ALA A 485 89.50 -19.94 -14.01
C ALA A 485 89.26 -19.46 -15.43
N PHE A 486 88.80 -18.22 -15.56
CA PHE A 486 88.65 -17.51 -16.81
C PHE A 486 89.66 -16.36 -16.84
N ALA A 487 90.54 -16.39 -17.83
CA ALA A 487 91.42 -15.25 -18.09
C ALA A 487 90.59 -14.02 -18.46
N PRO A 488 91.05 -12.78 -18.20
CA PRO A 488 90.30 -11.57 -18.55
C PRO A 488 89.73 -11.56 -19.99
N PRO A 489 90.46 -11.96 -21.06
CA PRO A 489 89.87 -12.03 -22.40
C PRO A 489 88.94 -13.24 -22.62
N GLU A 490 89.03 -14.28 -21.79
CA GLU A 490 88.25 -15.52 -21.86
C GLU A 490 86.98 -15.47 -21.00
N ILE A 491 86.77 -14.42 -20.21
CA ILE A 491 85.51 -14.22 -19.48
C ILE A 491 84.40 -14.11 -20.52
N PRO A 492 83.31 -14.90 -20.44
CA PRO A 492 82.25 -14.89 -21.45
C PRO A 492 81.56 -13.53 -21.59
N GLU A 493 81.42 -13.00 -22.83
CA GLU A 493 80.59 -11.82 -23.12
C GLU A 493 79.13 -12.13 -22.71
N GLU A 494 78.30 -11.11 -22.52
CA GLU A 494 76.89 -11.37 -22.17
C GLU A 494 76.27 -12.30 -23.21
N GLY A 495 76.01 -13.55 -22.82
CA GLY A 495 75.42 -14.55 -23.67
C GLY A 495 76.38 -15.63 -24.18
N SER A 496 76.81 -16.56 -23.33
CA SER A 496 77.27 -17.88 -23.82
C SER A 496 77.23 -18.93 -22.71
N GLU A 497 76.29 -18.76 -21.77
CA GLU A 497 75.93 -19.77 -20.78
C GLU A 497 74.43 -19.61 -20.50
N SER A 498 73.63 -20.19 -21.39
CA SER A 498 72.30 -20.65 -21.03
C SER A 498 71.95 -21.83 -21.93
N GLU A 499 72.37 -23.02 -21.52
CA GLU A 499 71.69 -24.31 -21.74
C GLU A 499 72.60 -25.42 -21.20
N GLU A 500 72.52 -25.68 -19.89
CA GLU A 500 72.63 -27.01 -19.26
C GLU A 500 72.66 -26.84 -17.72
N ALA A 501 71.46 -26.76 -17.13
CA ALA A 501 71.10 -27.30 -15.81
C ALA A 501 69.60 -27.08 -15.53
#